data_AF-A0A8J7ZQU6-F1
#
_entry.id   AF-A0A8J7ZQU6-F1
#
_cell.length_a   1.000
_cell.length_b   1.000
_cell.length_c   1.000
_cell.angle_alpha   90.00
_cell.angle_beta   90.00
_cell.angle_gamma   90.00
#
_symmetry.space_group_name_H-M   'P 1'
#
loop_
_entity.id
_entity.type
_entity.pdbx_description
1 polymer ?
#
loop_
_entity_poly.entity_id
_entity_poly.type
_entity_poly.pdbx_seq_one_letter_code
_entity_poly.pdbx_strand_id
1 'polypeptide(L)' 'MSFEEDDRVVLNDEHSEHDGEEGTITQVMDTMFGDSTYTVSFEDGQETGVPEDSLESAEE' A
#
# COMPACT_ATOMS: atom_id res chain seq x y z
N MET A 1 -10.48 -6.66 1.40
CA MET A 1 -9.65 -7.75 0.85
C MET A 1 -8.25 -7.40 1.33
N SER A 2 -7.58 -8.30 2.03
CA SER A 2 -6.26 -7.98 2.58
C SER A 2 -5.21 -8.22 1.50
N PHE A 3 -4.25 -7.30 1.37
CA PHE A 3 -3.13 -7.49 0.48
C PHE A 3 -2.01 -8.30 1.13
N GLU A 4 -1.20 -8.96 0.31
CA GLU A 4 -0.07 -9.77 0.71
C GLU A 4 1.27 -9.10 0.32
N GLU A 5 2.38 -9.61 0.85
CA GLU A 5 3.71 -9.22 0.37
C GLU A 5 3.86 -9.63 -1.11
N ASP A 6 4.54 -8.80 -1.89
CA ASP A 6 4.68 -8.86 -3.36
C ASP A 6 3.42 -8.50 -4.17
N ASP A 7 2.30 -8.12 -3.54
CA ASP A 7 1.11 -7.64 -4.26
C ASP A 7 1.34 -6.26 -4.90
N ARG A 8 0.75 -6.06 -6.07
CA ARG A 8 0.76 -4.77 -6.78
C ARG A 8 -0.47 -3.96 -6.44
N VAL A 9 -0.23 -2.72 -6.03
CA VAL A 9 -1.28 -1.81 -5.57
C VAL A 9 -1.04 -0.41 -6.09
N VAL A 10 -2.12 0.30 -6.36
CA VAL A 10 -2.11 1.72 -6.65
C VAL A 10 -2.40 2.48 -5.37
N LEU A 11 -1.52 3.39 -4.99
CA LEU A 11 -1.74 4.28 -3.85
C LEU A 11 -2.72 5.37 -4.24
N ASN A 12 -3.74 5.58 -3.43
CA ASN A 12 -4.72 6.66 -3.55
C ASN A 12 -4.68 7.48 -2.24
N ASP A 13 -3.77 8.46 -2.20
CA ASP A 13 -3.62 9.39 -1.09
C ASP A 13 -3.23 10.78 -1.62
N GLU A 14 -4.19 11.72 -1.60
CA GLU A 14 -4.00 13.11 -2.06
C GLU A 14 -2.90 13.89 -1.29
N HIS A 15 -2.47 13.38 -0.15
CA HIS A 15 -1.38 13.95 0.65
C HIS A 15 -0.01 13.33 0.34
N SER A 16 0.02 12.21 -0.37
CA SER A 16 1.25 11.55 -0.81
C SER A 16 1.77 12.14 -2.12
N GLU A 17 3.08 12.06 -2.30
CA GLU A 17 3.74 12.37 -3.58
C GLU A 17 3.56 11.22 -4.60
N HIS A 18 3.14 10.04 -4.13
CA HIS A 18 2.94 8.82 -4.92
C HIS A 18 1.46 8.55 -5.24
N ASP A 19 0.60 9.56 -5.11
CA ASP A 19 -0.83 9.45 -5.44
C ASP A 19 -1.05 9.03 -6.90
N GLY A 20 -1.76 7.93 -7.10
CA GLY A 20 -2.01 7.32 -8.40
C GLY A 20 -0.84 6.51 -8.97
N GLU A 21 0.26 6.34 -8.23
CA GLU A 21 1.38 5.49 -8.65
C GLU A 21 1.16 4.02 -8.26
N GLU A 22 1.58 3.10 -9.13
CA GLU A 22 1.62 1.67 -8.83
C GLU A 22 2.89 1.35 -8.05
N GLY A 23 2.73 0.69 -6.91
CA GLY A 23 3.82 0.18 -6.09
C GLY A 23 3.61 -1.28 -5.71
N THR A 24 4.62 -1.85 -5.07
CA THR A 24 4.60 -3.24 -4.60
C THR A 24 4.64 -3.29 -3.09
N ILE A 25 3.78 -4.11 -2.49
CA ILE A 25 3.79 -4.30 -1.04
C ILE A 25 5.03 -5.09 -0.65
N THR A 26 5.86 -4.50 0.20
CA THR A 26 7.08 -5.16 0.72
C THR A 26 6.96 -5.57 2.17
N GLN A 27 5.90 -5.12 2.86
CA GLN A 27 5.66 -5.48 4.25
C GLN A 27 4.20 -5.26 4.63
N VAL A 28 3.63 -6.23 5.36
CA VAL A 28 2.30 -6.15 5.96
C VAL A 28 2.45 -6.04 7.47
N MET A 29 1.89 -5.00 8.07
CA MET A 29 1.84 -4.75 9.51
C MET A 29 0.41 -4.82 10.01
N ASP A 30 0.04 -5.96 10.58
CA ASP A 30 -1.26 -6.13 11.23
C ASP A 30 -1.25 -5.47 12.62
N THR A 31 -2.21 -4.59 12.87
CA THR A 31 -2.44 -4.09 14.23
C THR A 31 -3.28 -5.07 15.03
N MET A 32 -3.08 -5.13 16.34
CA MET A 32 -3.89 -5.97 17.25
C MET A 32 -5.38 -5.57 17.30
N PHE A 33 -5.75 -4.45 16.65
CA PHE A 33 -7.11 -3.93 16.58
C PHE A 33 -7.85 -4.31 15.28
N GLY A 34 -7.17 -4.99 14.36
CA GLY A 34 -7.77 -5.47 13.11
C GLY A 34 -7.58 -4.54 11.92
N ASP A 35 -6.93 -3.39 12.11
CA ASP A 35 -6.48 -2.54 11.00
C ASP A 35 -5.10 -3.02 10.53
N SER A 36 -4.97 -3.38 9.26
CA SER A 36 -3.68 -3.71 8.66
C SER A 36 -3.12 -2.50 7.95
N THR A 37 -1.82 -2.25 8.14
CA THR A 37 -1.08 -1.19 7.46
C THR A 37 0.00 -1.81 6.60
N TYR A 38 0.32 -1.16 5.49
CA TYR A 38 1.17 -1.71 4.46
C TYR A 38 2.37 -0.80 4.21
N THR A 39 3.46 -1.41 3.77
CA THR A 39 4.59 -0.69 3.19
C THR A 39 4.62 -0.95 1.71
N VAL A 40 4.48 0.10 0.93
CA VAL A 40 4.51 0.07 -0.53
C VAL A 40 5.84 0.63 -1.01
N SER A 41 6.54 -0.11 -1.85
CA SER A 41 7.76 0.35 -2.50
C SER A 41 7.44 0.78 -3.93
N PHE A 42 7.96 1.94 -4.30
CA PHE A 42 7.86 2.56 -5.62
C PHE A 42 9.24 2.65 -6.29
N GLU A 43 9.32 3.11 -7.53
CA GLU A 43 10.60 3.27 -8.24
C GLU A 43 11.50 4.34 -7.59
N ASP A 44 10.91 5.40 -7.04
CA ASP A 44 11.62 6.54 -6.44
C ASP A 44 11.50 6.60 -4.90
N GLY A 45 11.14 5.50 -4.24
CA GLY A 45 11.03 5.49 -2.78
C GLY A 45 10.19 4.37 -2.19
N GLN A 46 9.79 4.53 -0.94
CA GLN A 46 8.84 3.65 -0.27
C GLN A 46 7.98 4.45 0.70
N GLU A 47 6.72 4.05 0.83
CA GLU A 47 5.76 4.63 1.76
C GLU A 47 5.34 3.59 2.79
N THR A 48 5.41 3.95 4.07
CA THR A 48 5.16 3.04 5.19
C THR A 48 3.93 3.48 5.97
N GLY A 49 3.13 2.52 6.42
CA GLY A 49 1.95 2.82 7.24
C GLY A 49 0.73 3.20 6.40
N VAL A 50 0.71 2.78 5.14
CA VAL A 50 -0.41 3.01 4.22
C VAL A 50 -1.60 2.15 4.67
N PRO A 51 -2.80 2.72 4.88
CA PRO A 51 -3.98 1.95 5.22
C PRO A 51 -4.53 1.18 4.00
N GLU A 52 -5.22 0.06 4.22
CA GLU A 52 -5.85 -0.70 3.12
C GLU A 52 -6.82 0.16 2.30
N ASP A 53 -7.54 1.09 2.95
CA ASP A 53 -8.50 1.98 2.29
C ASP A 53 -7.86 2.94 1.26
N SER A 54 -6.55 3.20 1.39
CA SER A 54 -5.79 4.02 0.45
C SER A 54 -5.12 3.18 -0.64
N LEU A 55 -5.31 1.86 -0.65
CA LEU A 55 -4.72 0.97 -1.64
C LEU A 55 -5.80 0.37 -2.54
N GLU A 56 -5.55 0.39 -3.83
CA GLU A 56 -6.37 -0.30 -4.82
C GLU A 56 -5.55 -1.41 -5.48
N SER A 57 -6.12 -2.61 -5.63
CA SER A 57 -5.45 -3.70 -6.37
C SER A 57 -5.15 -3.25 -7.80
N ALA A 58 -3.88 -3.35 -8.21
CA ALA A 58 -3.47 -3.04 -9.59
C ALA A 58 -3.74 -4.19 -10.58
N GLU A 59 -4.21 -5.35 -10.09
CA GLU A 59 -4.61 -6.49 -10.91
C GLU A 59 -6.05 -6.30 -11.44
N GLU A 60 -6.21 -6.18 -12.78
CA GLU A 60 -7.50 -6.28 -13.49
C GLU A 60 -7.83 -7.73 -13.89
#